data_AF-A0A1Y0BZY6-F1
#
_entry.id   AF-A0A1Y0BZY6-F1
#
_cell.length_a   1.000
_cell.length_b   1.000
_cell.length_c   1.000
_cell.angle_alpha   90.00
_cell.angle_beta   90.00
_cell.angle_gamma   90.00
#
_symmetry.space_group_name_H-M   'P 1'
#
loop_
_entity.id
_entity.type
_entity.pdbx_description
1 polymer ?
#
loop_
_entity_poly.entity_id
_entity_poly.type
_entity_poly.pdbx_seq_one_letter_code
_entity_poly.pdbx_strand_id
1 'polypeptide(L)'
;MQISNLVRQHLAALRALLILTVILGIGYPLFIWLVAQVPGLSDKADGSIVEVAGKPVGSSLIGQSFTDSDGKPLARYFQSRPSAAGNGYDPMASGASNLGPESVVDVPGKPSLLTQVCTRSLDVAKLDGTTGRRPFCTGDGVGAVLAVIGPRDPHGNVVHPTQVVSVNQPCPAVPFLASYEGVRVGCAKPGDDYSIGQIVPIRGAATAAVPADAVTASGGGLDPNISPAYAELQVNRVAKARNLNPDVVRQLVAEHTDGRTLGFIGEPRVNVLELNIALDHLGG
;
A
#
# COMPACT_ATOMS: atom_id res chain seq x y z
N MET A 1 -50.97 11.78 -30.49
CA MET A 1 -50.08 10.59 -30.51
C MET A 1 -50.97 9.36 -30.30
N GLN A 2 -50.99 8.39 -31.21
CA GLN A 2 -51.95 7.28 -31.13
C GLN A 2 -51.48 6.23 -30.10
N ILE A 3 -52.33 5.90 -29.13
CA ILE A 3 -52.08 4.94 -28.03
C ILE A 3 -51.58 3.58 -28.57
N SER A 4 -52.07 3.15 -29.74
CA SER A 4 -51.63 1.90 -30.40
C SER A 4 -50.14 1.88 -30.77
N ASN A 5 -49.57 3.01 -31.20
CA ASN A 5 -48.15 3.10 -31.53
C ASN A 5 -47.27 3.02 -30.28
N LEU A 6 -47.71 3.66 -29.18
CA LEU A 6 -47.04 3.57 -27.88
C LEU A 6 -47.03 2.13 -27.35
N VAL A 7 -48.17 1.42 -27.39
CA VAL A 7 -48.27 0.03 -26.93
C VAL A 7 -47.37 -0.89 -27.74
N ARG A 8 -47.35 -0.76 -29.07
CA ARG A 8 -46.50 -1.58 -29.94
C ARG A 8 -45.02 -1.35 -29.69
N GLN A 9 -44.60 -0.09 -29.54
CA GLN A 9 -43.22 0.27 -29.24
C GLN A 9 -42.78 -0.26 -27.88
N HIS A 10 -43.60 -0.10 -26.83
CA HIS A 10 -43.28 -0.60 -25.50
C HIS A 10 -43.26 -2.12 -25.43
N LEU A 11 -44.13 -2.83 -26.18
CA LEU A 11 -44.08 -4.29 -26.26
C LEU A 11 -42.82 -4.78 -26.99
N ALA A 12 -42.41 -4.11 -28.07
CA ALA A 12 -41.16 -4.42 -28.75
C ALA A 12 -39.94 -4.18 -27.84
N ALA A 13 -39.93 -3.06 -27.11
CA ALA A 13 -38.90 -2.75 -26.13
C ALA A 13 -38.86 -3.79 -24.99
N LEU A 14 -40.02 -4.20 -24.45
CA LEU A 14 -40.10 -5.24 -23.42
C LEU A 14 -39.58 -6.59 -23.93
N ARG A 15 -39.92 -6.98 -25.17
CA ARG A 15 -39.40 -8.21 -25.78
C ARG A 15 -37.88 -8.17 -25.95
N ALA A 16 -37.35 -7.05 -26.45
CA ALA A 16 -35.92 -6.86 -26.58
C ALA A 16 -35.22 -6.93 -25.22
N LEU A 17 -35.77 -6.27 -24.19
CA LEU A 17 -35.27 -6.35 -22.83
C LEU A 17 -35.26 -7.79 -22.31
N LEU A 18 -36.35 -8.53 -22.45
CA LEU A 18 -36.43 -9.92 -21.97
C LEU A 18 -35.43 -10.84 -22.70
N ILE A 19 -35.35 -10.72 -24.03
CA ILE A 19 -34.40 -11.51 -24.84
C ILE A 19 -32.96 -11.20 -24.44
N LEU A 20 -32.60 -9.92 -24.33
CA LEU A 20 -31.24 -9.53 -23.94
C LEU A 20 -30.93 -9.91 -22.49
N THR A 21 -31.88 -9.87 -21.57
CA THR A 21 -31.71 -10.37 -20.20
C THR A 21 -31.43 -11.87 -20.18
N VAL A 22 -32.15 -12.67 -20.96
CA VAL A 22 -31.88 -14.12 -21.04
C VAL A 22 -30.52 -14.38 -21.68
N ILE A 23 -30.20 -13.71 -22.80
CA ILE A 23 -28.94 -13.92 -23.51
C ILE A 23 -27.75 -13.47 -22.65
N LEU A 24 -27.78 -12.25 -22.11
CA LEU A 24 -26.63 -11.65 -21.40
C LEU A 24 -26.57 -12.02 -19.91
N GLY A 25 -27.71 -12.33 -19.29
CA GLY A 25 -27.80 -12.70 -17.88
C GLY A 25 -27.75 -14.20 -17.62
N ILE A 26 -28.10 -15.04 -18.59
CA ILE A 26 -28.10 -16.51 -18.43
C ILE A 26 -27.21 -17.18 -19.48
N GLY A 27 -27.46 -16.94 -20.76
CA GLY A 27 -26.75 -17.59 -21.86
C GLY A 27 -25.24 -17.33 -21.81
N TYR A 28 -24.84 -16.07 -21.69
CA TYR A 28 -23.44 -15.66 -21.67
C TYR A 28 -22.68 -16.13 -20.42
N PRO A 29 -23.18 -15.94 -19.17
CA PRO A 29 -22.48 -16.44 -17.99
C PRO A 29 -22.33 -17.96 -17.97
N LEU A 30 -23.35 -18.71 -18.38
CA LEU A 30 -23.26 -20.18 -18.48
C LEU A 30 -22.25 -20.61 -19.52
N PHE A 31 -22.23 -19.94 -20.68
CA PHE A 31 -21.24 -20.23 -21.71
C PHE A 31 -19.81 -19.98 -21.22
N ILE A 32 -19.55 -18.83 -20.59
CA ILE A 32 -18.22 -18.51 -20.02
C ILE A 32 -17.84 -19.50 -18.92
N TRP A 33 -18.78 -19.86 -18.04
CA TRP A 33 -18.53 -20.86 -17.00
C TRP A 33 -18.16 -22.23 -17.60
N LEU A 34 -18.84 -22.69 -18.66
CA LEU A 34 -18.50 -23.94 -19.33
C LEU A 34 -17.09 -23.90 -19.95
N VAL A 35 -16.72 -22.78 -20.59
CA VAL A 35 -15.37 -22.59 -21.14
C VAL A 35 -14.31 -22.59 -20.03
N ALA A 36 -14.63 -22.02 -18.87
CA ALA A 36 -13.73 -21.97 -17.73
C ALA A 36 -13.40 -23.37 -17.16
N GLN A 37 -14.24 -24.38 -17.38
CA GLN A 37 -14.01 -25.76 -16.95
C GLN A 37 -13.07 -26.56 -17.88
N VAL A 38 -12.60 -25.96 -18.97
CA VAL A 38 -11.61 -26.61 -19.85
C VAL A 38 -10.30 -26.84 -19.07
N PRO A 39 -9.68 -28.04 -19.16
CA PRO A 39 -8.42 -28.32 -18.48
C PRO A 39 -7.35 -27.27 -18.78
N GLY A 40 -6.72 -26.75 -17.73
CA GLY A 40 -5.74 -25.65 -17.81
C GLY A 40 -6.33 -24.25 -17.59
N LEU A 41 -7.65 -24.10 -17.61
CA LEU A 41 -8.34 -22.85 -17.24
C LEU A 41 -9.07 -22.95 -15.89
N SER A 42 -9.49 -24.15 -15.48
CA SER A 42 -10.24 -24.41 -14.25
C SER A 42 -9.55 -23.82 -13.02
N ASP A 43 -8.24 -24.03 -12.88
CA ASP A 43 -7.49 -23.59 -11.71
C ASP A 43 -7.49 -22.06 -11.58
N LYS A 44 -7.54 -21.34 -12.71
CA LYS A 44 -7.65 -19.87 -12.71
C LYS A 44 -9.06 -19.41 -12.39
N ALA A 45 -10.07 -20.11 -12.91
CA ALA A 45 -11.48 -19.82 -12.67
C ALA A 45 -11.90 -20.06 -11.21
N ASP A 46 -11.34 -21.09 -10.58
CA ASP A 46 -11.61 -21.45 -9.19
C ASP A 46 -10.76 -20.63 -8.18
N GLY A 47 -10.08 -19.58 -8.66
CA GLY A 47 -9.41 -18.60 -7.81
C GLY A 47 -7.91 -18.83 -7.59
N SER A 48 -7.27 -19.72 -8.35
CA SER A 48 -5.83 -19.99 -8.30
C SER A 48 -5.33 -20.33 -6.89
N ILE A 49 -6.04 -21.24 -6.23
CA ILE A 49 -5.78 -21.68 -4.86
C ILE A 49 -4.42 -22.39 -4.78
N VAL A 50 -3.64 -22.03 -3.77
CA VAL A 50 -2.37 -22.66 -3.43
C VAL A 50 -2.60 -23.58 -2.24
N GLU A 51 -2.17 -24.84 -2.39
CA GLU A 51 -2.30 -25.86 -1.37
C GLU A 51 -0.94 -26.30 -0.83
N VAL A 52 -0.87 -26.54 0.48
CA VAL A 52 0.29 -27.15 1.15
C VAL A 52 -0.20 -28.37 1.92
N ALA A 53 0.38 -29.54 1.62
CA ALA A 53 -0.02 -30.83 2.22
C ALA A 53 -1.54 -31.12 2.12
N GLY A 54 -2.16 -30.79 0.97
CA GLY A 54 -3.59 -31.00 0.70
C GLY A 54 -4.52 -30.07 1.47
N LYS A 55 -4.00 -28.97 2.03
CA LYS A 55 -4.79 -27.92 2.68
C LYS A 55 -4.68 -26.61 1.91
N PRO A 56 -5.79 -25.92 1.61
CA PRO A 56 -5.75 -24.61 0.98
C PRO A 56 -5.17 -23.57 1.96
N VAL A 57 -4.07 -22.95 1.57
CA VAL A 57 -3.38 -21.92 2.39
C VAL A 57 -3.60 -20.50 1.86
N GLY A 58 -4.15 -20.36 0.65
CA GLY A 58 -4.46 -19.07 0.07
C GLY A 58 -4.66 -19.13 -1.44
N SER A 59 -4.60 -17.98 -2.10
CA SER A 59 -4.58 -17.84 -3.55
C SER A 59 -3.29 -17.15 -3.97
N SER A 60 -2.72 -17.58 -5.10
CA SER A 60 -1.58 -16.89 -5.73
C SER A 60 -1.90 -15.45 -6.13
N LEU A 61 -3.19 -15.08 -6.18
CA LEU A 61 -3.68 -13.75 -6.56
C LEU A 61 -4.00 -12.86 -5.35
N ILE A 62 -3.93 -13.38 -4.13
CA ILE A 62 -4.34 -12.66 -2.91
C ILE A 62 -3.16 -12.59 -1.94
N GLY A 63 -2.74 -11.37 -1.61
CA GLY A 63 -1.75 -11.12 -0.57
C GLY A 63 -2.25 -11.45 0.83
N GLN A 64 -1.31 -11.72 1.72
CA GLN A 64 -1.59 -12.04 3.12
C GLN A 64 -0.72 -11.20 4.05
N SER A 65 -1.17 -11.04 5.30
CA SER A 65 -0.34 -10.48 6.37
C SER A 65 0.56 -11.57 6.96
N PHE A 66 1.86 -11.31 7.07
CA PHE A 66 2.83 -12.21 7.67
C PHE A 66 3.27 -11.70 9.06
N THR A 67 2.27 -11.42 9.90
CA THR A 67 2.40 -10.90 11.26
C THR A 67 1.93 -11.92 12.29
N ASP A 68 2.35 -11.78 13.54
CA ASP A 68 1.77 -12.51 14.67
C ASP A 68 0.42 -11.92 15.10
N SER A 69 -0.16 -12.48 16.19
CA SER A 69 -1.44 -12.03 16.76
C SER A 69 -1.42 -10.60 17.29
N ASP A 70 -0.23 -10.07 17.60
CA ASP A 70 -0.04 -8.70 18.09
C ASP A 70 0.23 -7.73 16.91
N GLY A 71 0.21 -8.22 15.67
CA GLY A 71 0.51 -7.45 14.48
C GLY A 71 2.00 -7.21 14.25
N LYS A 72 2.89 -7.89 14.97
CA LYS A 72 4.34 -7.76 14.76
C LYS A 72 4.79 -8.63 13.59
N PRO A 73 5.68 -8.12 12.72
CA PRO A 73 6.14 -8.85 11.54
C PRO A 73 6.95 -10.09 11.94
N LEU A 74 6.62 -11.23 11.33
CA LEU A 74 7.35 -12.48 11.53
C LEU A 74 8.69 -12.42 10.78
N ALA A 75 9.81 -12.36 11.51
CA ALA A 75 11.14 -12.19 10.94
C ALA A 75 11.55 -13.27 9.92
N ARG A 76 11.00 -14.49 10.05
CA ARG A 76 11.25 -15.64 9.17
C ARG A 76 10.54 -15.57 7.81
N TYR A 77 9.55 -14.69 7.66
CA TYR A 77 8.77 -14.56 6.43
C TYR A 77 9.07 -13.24 5.73
N PHE A 78 8.93 -13.24 4.41
CA PHE A 78 8.86 -12.03 3.61
C PHE A 78 7.57 -11.29 3.93
N GLN A 79 7.68 -9.98 4.06
CA GLN A 79 6.58 -9.08 4.39
C GLN A 79 6.01 -8.50 3.10
N SER A 80 4.70 -8.58 2.99
CA SER A 80 3.92 -7.99 1.92
C SER A 80 3.90 -6.46 2.03
N ARG A 81 3.29 -5.79 1.06
CA ARG A 81 3.06 -4.35 1.10
C ARG A 81 2.11 -3.97 2.26
N PRO A 82 2.03 -2.70 2.67
CA PRO A 82 0.96 -2.26 3.54
C PRO A 82 -0.41 -2.48 2.87
N SER A 83 -1.40 -2.94 3.65
CA SER A 83 -2.79 -3.06 3.20
C SER A 83 -3.65 -1.98 3.85
N ALA A 84 -4.58 -1.43 3.07
CA ALA A 84 -5.67 -0.58 3.57
C ALA A 84 -7.04 -1.30 3.56
N ALA A 85 -7.09 -2.58 3.16
CA ALA A 85 -8.31 -3.38 3.18
C ALA A 85 -8.64 -3.87 4.60
N GLY A 86 -9.76 -3.39 5.16
CA GLY A 86 -10.27 -3.77 6.48
C GLY A 86 -9.22 -3.66 7.59
N ASN A 87 -9.03 -4.75 8.33
CA ASN A 87 -8.02 -4.86 9.39
C ASN A 87 -6.62 -5.30 8.89
N GLY A 88 -6.38 -5.22 7.58
CA GLY A 88 -5.15 -5.69 6.93
C GLY A 88 -5.39 -6.99 6.17
N TYR A 89 -5.32 -6.92 4.83
CA TYR A 89 -5.52 -8.03 3.92
C TYR A 89 -6.90 -8.73 4.05
N ASP A 90 -7.95 -7.97 4.39
CA ASP A 90 -9.32 -8.49 4.48
C ASP A 90 -10.00 -8.52 3.09
N PRO A 91 -10.30 -9.71 2.54
CA PRO A 91 -10.93 -9.83 1.22
C PRO A 91 -12.37 -9.30 1.17
N MET A 92 -13.05 -9.17 2.31
CA MET A 92 -14.41 -8.61 2.39
C MET A 92 -14.41 -7.08 2.42
N ALA A 93 -13.25 -6.46 2.60
CA ALA A 93 -13.07 -5.00 2.69
C ALA A 93 -12.03 -4.47 1.69
N SER A 94 -11.90 -5.14 0.53
CA SER A 94 -10.99 -4.76 -0.56
C SER A 94 -11.09 -3.28 -0.92
N GLY A 95 -9.95 -2.58 -0.97
CA GLY A 95 -9.89 -1.15 -1.22
C GLY A 95 -8.53 -0.49 -0.99
N ALA A 96 -8.42 0.76 -1.44
CA ALA A 96 -7.25 1.60 -1.28
C ALA A 96 -7.34 2.51 -0.04
N SER A 97 -6.21 3.10 0.37
CA SER A 97 -6.20 4.11 1.44
C SER A 97 -6.89 5.43 1.05
N ASN A 98 -6.96 5.74 -0.25
CA ASN A 98 -7.56 6.96 -0.81
C ASN A 98 -7.01 8.28 -0.23
N LEU A 99 -5.78 8.28 0.30
CA LEU A 99 -5.10 9.48 0.75
C LEU A 99 -4.36 10.14 -0.41
N GLY A 100 -4.62 11.43 -0.63
CA GLY A 100 -3.94 12.23 -1.65
C GLY A 100 -2.54 12.69 -1.24
N PRO A 101 -1.73 13.19 -2.19
CA PRO A 101 -0.38 13.69 -1.92
C PRO A 101 -0.34 14.89 -0.96
N GLU A 102 -1.43 15.67 -0.88
CA GLU A 102 -1.59 16.81 0.04
C GLU A 102 -1.91 16.39 1.49
N SER A 103 -2.07 15.09 1.75
CA SER A 103 -2.23 14.57 3.12
C SER A 103 -0.86 14.56 3.82
N VAL A 104 -0.46 15.73 4.33
CA VAL A 104 0.84 15.97 4.97
C VAL A 104 0.75 16.32 6.46
N VAL A 105 -0.41 16.81 6.93
CA VAL A 105 -0.63 17.19 8.33
C VAL A 105 -1.44 16.12 9.06
N ASP A 106 -0.96 15.69 10.23
CA ASP A 106 -1.64 14.72 11.07
C ASP A 106 -2.87 15.35 11.76
N VAL A 107 -3.94 14.59 11.88
CA VAL A 107 -5.10 14.97 12.69
C VAL A 107 -5.25 14.00 13.87
N PRO A 108 -5.87 14.41 14.98
CA PRO A 108 -6.03 13.54 16.15
C PRO A 108 -6.63 12.17 15.77
N GLY A 109 -5.89 11.10 16.06
CA GLY A 109 -6.30 9.72 15.78
C GLY A 109 -6.24 9.29 14.32
N LYS A 110 -5.81 10.15 13.38
CA LYS A 110 -5.62 9.78 11.96
C LYS A 110 -4.32 10.38 11.40
N PRO A 111 -3.25 9.58 11.27
CA PRO A 111 -2.01 10.05 10.67
C PRO A 111 -2.19 10.34 9.18
N SER A 112 -1.54 11.40 8.72
CA SER A 112 -1.44 11.79 7.32
C SER A 112 -0.74 10.71 6.48
N LEU A 113 -0.89 10.77 5.15
CA LEU A 113 -0.14 9.90 4.24
C LEU A 113 1.37 10.04 4.49
N LEU A 114 1.84 11.27 4.66
CA LEU A 114 3.26 11.55 4.88
C LEU A 114 3.75 10.86 6.16
N THR A 115 3.06 11.02 7.28
CA THR A 115 3.42 10.35 8.53
C THR A 115 3.34 8.83 8.41
N GLN A 116 2.31 8.28 7.76
CA GLN A 116 2.23 6.82 7.53
C GLN A 116 3.44 6.29 6.75
N VAL A 117 3.88 7.00 5.70
CA VAL A 117 5.06 6.63 4.92
C VAL A 117 6.33 6.71 5.77
N CYS A 118 6.49 7.77 6.56
CA CYS A 118 7.65 7.96 7.41
C CYS A 118 7.75 6.91 8.53
N THR A 119 6.63 6.59 9.18
CA THR A 119 6.56 5.57 10.24
C THR A 119 6.90 4.19 9.67
N ARG A 120 6.26 3.81 8.56
CA ARG A 120 6.54 2.52 7.89
C ARG A 120 8.00 2.41 7.45
N SER A 121 8.57 3.49 6.91
CA SER A 121 9.98 3.51 6.51
C SER A 121 10.91 3.28 7.70
N LEU A 122 10.63 3.92 8.83
CA LEU A 122 11.39 3.73 10.05
C LEU A 122 11.26 2.30 10.59
N ASP A 123 10.07 1.71 10.55
CA ASP A 123 9.82 0.36 11.07
C ASP A 123 10.41 -0.73 10.18
N VAL A 124 10.27 -0.62 8.86
CA VAL A 124 10.97 -1.50 7.90
C VAL A 124 12.48 -1.40 8.08
N ALA A 125 13.01 -0.20 8.27
CA ALA A 125 14.44 -0.02 8.51
C ALA A 125 14.94 -0.66 9.80
N LYS A 126 14.17 -0.56 10.89
CA LYS A 126 14.48 -1.27 12.15
C LYS A 126 14.45 -2.78 11.97
N LEU A 127 13.50 -3.29 11.18
CA LEU A 127 13.30 -4.71 10.96
C LEU A 127 14.40 -5.33 10.08
N ASP A 128 14.80 -4.63 9.02
CA ASP A 128 15.76 -5.12 8.01
C ASP A 128 17.20 -4.62 8.20
N GLY A 129 17.43 -3.77 9.20
CA GLY A 129 18.77 -3.26 9.52
C GLY A 129 19.30 -2.26 8.49
N THR A 130 18.43 -1.42 7.93
CA THR A 130 18.79 -0.34 6.97
C THR A 130 18.51 1.05 7.54
N THR A 131 18.67 2.10 6.72
CA THR A 131 18.26 3.46 7.06
C THR A 131 16.81 3.73 6.66
N GLY A 132 15.99 4.14 7.63
CA GLY A 132 14.60 4.56 7.40
C GLY A 132 14.46 6.00 6.92
N ARG A 133 15.57 6.71 6.76
CA ARG A 133 15.59 8.13 6.37
C ARG A 133 15.02 8.30 4.96
N ARG A 134 14.15 9.28 4.81
CA ARG A 134 13.53 9.67 3.54
C ARG A 134 13.39 11.19 3.46
N PRO A 135 13.31 11.77 2.25
CA PRO A 135 12.86 13.14 2.09
C PRO A 135 11.53 13.34 2.81
N PHE A 136 11.33 14.52 3.40
CA PHE A 136 10.11 14.90 4.12
C PHE A 136 9.81 14.10 5.40
N CYS A 137 10.72 13.25 5.87
CA CYS A 137 10.58 12.54 7.13
C CYS A 137 11.53 13.08 8.20
N THR A 138 11.03 13.17 9.42
CA THR A 138 11.81 13.49 10.62
C THR A 138 12.55 12.24 11.14
N GLY A 139 13.46 12.43 12.10
CA GLY A 139 14.24 11.33 12.69
C GLY A 139 13.42 10.37 13.57
N ASP A 140 12.30 10.85 14.12
CA ASP A 140 11.31 10.09 14.90
C ASP A 140 10.23 9.42 14.03
N GLY A 141 10.29 9.56 12.70
CA GLY A 141 9.44 8.80 11.78
C GLY A 141 8.06 9.40 11.53
N VAL A 142 7.92 10.73 11.67
CA VAL A 142 6.72 11.48 11.25
C VAL A 142 7.03 12.40 10.08
N GLY A 143 6.01 13.02 9.49
CA GLY A 143 6.20 13.99 8.42
C GLY A 143 6.89 15.27 8.91
N ALA A 144 7.93 15.72 8.21
CA ALA A 144 8.63 16.98 8.48
C ALA A 144 7.82 18.15 7.92
N VAL A 145 6.85 18.65 8.69
CA VAL A 145 5.91 19.69 8.25
C VAL A 145 5.86 20.84 9.23
N LEU A 146 5.94 22.05 8.69
CA LEU A 146 5.80 23.28 9.45
C LEU A 146 4.46 23.96 9.13
N ALA A 147 3.85 24.58 10.15
CA ALA A 147 2.91 25.68 9.97
C ALA A 147 3.65 26.99 10.19
N VAL A 148 3.78 27.77 9.12
CA VAL A 148 4.44 29.07 9.11
C VAL A 148 3.37 30.16 9.18
N ILE A 149 3.37 30.97 10.24
CA ILE A 149 2.37 32.01 10.50
C ILE A 149 3.05 33.37 10.35
N GLY A 150 2.40 34.30 9.63
CA GLY A 150 2.88 35.66 9.40
C GLY A 150 2.05 36.39 8.35
N PRO A 151 2.35 37.67 8.05
CA PRO A 151 1.77 38.40 6.93
C PRO A 151 1.97 37.65 5.60
N ARG A 152 0.93 37.70 4.77
CA ARG A 152 0.89 37.02 3.47
C ARG A 152 1.00 37.99 2.30
N ASP A 153 1.62 37.55 1.22
CA ASP A 153 1.59 38.23 -0.07
C ASP A 153 0.26 37.98 -0.82
N PRO A 154 0.03 38.62 -1.99
CA PRO A 154 -1.16 38.39 -2.80
C PRO A 154 -1.34 36.96 -3.33
N HIS A 155 -0.28 36.13 -3.31
CA HIS A 155 -0.32 34.72 -3.70
C HIS A 155 -0.60 33.78 -2.51
N GLY A 156 -0.72 34.34 -1.30
CA GLY A 156 -0.96 33.59 -0.08
C GLY A 156 0.31 33.05 0.60
N ASN A 157 1.51 33.39 0.13
CA ASN A 157 2.76 32.99 0.78
C ASN A 157 3.09 33.88 1.97
N VAL A 158 3.59 33.30 3.05
CA VAL A 158 4.07 34.06 4.21
C VAL A 158 5.43 34.69 3.88
N VAL A 159 5.53 36.01 4.00
CA VAL A 159 6.74 36.78 3.64
C VAL A 159 7.64 37.10 4.83
N HIS A 160 7.05 37.24 6.01
CA HIS A 160 7.77 37.53 7.25
C HIS A 160 7.23 36.63 8.36
N PRO A 161 7.76 35.42 8.53
CA PRO A 161 7.31 34.52 9.59
C PRO A 161 7.38 35.21 10.96
N THR A 162 6.32 35.11 11.74
CA THR A 162 6.25 35.58 13.13
C THR A 162 6.21 34.39 14.10
N GLN A 163 5.68 33.25 13.66
CA GLN A 163 5.63 32.02 14.41
C GLN A 163 5.78 30.82 13.45
N VAL A 164 6.58 29.84 13.86
CA VAL A 164 6.78 28.60 13.09
C VAL A 164 6.62 27.41 14.03
N VAL A 165 5.77 26.46 13.65
CA VAL A 165 5.43 25.29 14.49
C VAL A 165 5.60 24.02 13.69
N SER A 166 6.30 23.03 14.25
CA SER A 166 6.33 21.65 13.73
C SER A 166 5.01 20.96 14.09
N VAL A 167 4.14 20.76 13.09
CA VAL A 167 2.74 20.36 13.32
C VAL A 167 2.55 18.86 13.56
N ASN A 168 3.46 18.03 13.03
CA ASN A 168 3.41 16.57 13.22
C ASN A 168 4.27 16.10 14.40
N GLN A 169 5.02 17.00 15.06
CA GLN A 169 5.81 16.70 16.26
C GLN A 169 5.25 17.46 17.46
N PRO A 170 4.20 16.92 18.12
CA PRO A 170 3.60 17.58 19.28
C PRO A 170 4.57 17.58 20.47
N CYS A 171 4.50 18.62 21.30
CA CYS A 171 5.30 18.72 22.52
C CYS A 171 5.05 17.51 23.44
N PRO A 172 6.08 16.97 24.13
CA PRO A 172 7.41 17.54 24.37
C PRO A 172 8.47 17.17 23.32
N ALA A 173 8.09 16.77 22.09
CA ALA A 173 9.04 16.45 21.04
C ALA A 173 9.98 17.63 20.72
N VAL A 174 11.22 17.31 20.33
CA VAL A 174 12.18 18.29 19.82
C VAL A 174 11.94 18.46 18.32
N PRO A 175 11.62 19.68 17.84
CA PRO A 175 11.42 19.91 16.42
C PRO A 175 12.63 19.52 15.57
N PHE A 176 12.37 18.95 14.39
CA PHE A 176 13.40 18.52 13.45
C PHE A 176 14.27 19.67 12.89
N LEU A 177 13.80 20.91 13.00
CA LEU A 177 14.55 22.14 12.70
C LEU A 177 14.58 23.03 13.93
N ALA A 178 15.72 23.69 14.19
CA ALA A 178 15.83 24.66 15.28
C ALA A 178 15.21 26.02 14.93
N SER A 179 15.37 26.45 13.68
CA SER A 179 14.83 27.70 13.14
C SER A 179 14.45 27.58 11.67
N TYR A 180 13.54 28.44 11.22
CA TYR A 180 13.10 28.60 9.85
C TYR A 180 12.99 30.10 9.55
N GLU A 181 13.70 30.57 8.53
CA GLU A 181 13.73 32.01 8.14
C GLU A 181 13.98 32.98 9.32
N GLY A 182 14.85 32.59 10.24
CA GLY A 182 15.21 33.40 11.42
C GLY A 182 14.27 33.26 12.62
N VAL A 183 13.14 32.56 12.49
CA VAL A 183 12.20 32.28 13.58
C VAL A 183 12.47 30.92 14.18
N ARG A 184 12.45 30.81 15.52
CA ARG A 184 12.59 29.54 16.23
C ARG A 184 11.39 28.64 15.95
N VAL A 185 11.63 27.37 15.61
CA VAL A 185 10.56 26.39 15.43
C VAL A 185 10.13 25.85 16.79
N GLY A 186 8.84 25.96 17.11
CA GLY A 186 8.22 25.33 18.27
C GLY A 186 7.62 23.95 17.93
N CYS A 187 7.35 23.13 18.94
CA CYS A 187 6.50 21.94 18.80
C CYS A 187 5.02 22.32 18.90
N ALA A 188 4.15 21.58 18.22
CA ALA A 188 2.70 21.77 18.31
C ALA A 188 2.19 21.43 19.72
N LYS A 189 1.32 22.27 20.28
CA LYS A 189 0.65 21.96 21.55
C LYS A 189 -0.66 21.22 21.29
N PRO A 190 -0.98 20.18 22.09
CA PRO A 190 -2.27 19.50 21.96
C PRO A 190 -3.44 20.47 22.14
N GLY A 191 -4.37 20.47 21.17
CA GLY A 191 -5.59 21.31 21.19
C GLY A 191 -5.46 22.68 20.53
N ASP A 192 -4.25 23.12 20.16
CA ASP A 192 -4.07 24.34 19.38
C ASP A 192 -4.38 24.07 17.89
N ASP A 193 -4.98 25.06 17.22
CA ASP A 193 -5.19 25.04 15.77
C ASP A 193 -4.12 25.85 15.04
N TYR A 194 -3.37 25.18 14.17
CA TYR A 194 -2.32 25.78 13.33
C TYR A 194 -2.73 25.89 11.86
N SER A 195 -4.01 25.66 11.51
CA SER A 195 -4.55 25.74 10.15
C SER A 195 -4.42 27.13 9.51
N ILE A 196 -4.28 28.18 10.32
CA ILE A 196 -4.04 29.55 9.87
C ILE A 196 -2.67 29.73 9.20
N GLY A 197 -1.73 28.83 9.47
CA GLY A 197 -0.38 28.86 8.93
C GLY A 197 -0.30 28.38 7.48
N GLN A 198 0.72 28.83 6.75
CA GLN A 198 1.13 28.18 5.50
C GLN A 198 1.76 26.84 5.86
N ILE A 199 1.21 25.75 5.32
CA ILE A 199 1.75 24.41 5.50
C ILE A 199 2.95 24.24 4.56
N VAL A 200 4.11 23.95 5.13
CA VAL A 200 5.38 23.81 4.41
C VAL A 200 6.02 22.46 4.75
N PRO A 201 5.89 21.45 3.87
CA PRO A 201 6.66 20.21 3.97
C PRO A 201 8.13 20.49 3.70
N ILE A 202 9.01 20.11 4.63
CA ILE A 202 10.44 20.37 4.53
C ILE A 202 11.16 19.17 3.92
N ARG A 203 11.76 19.39 2.75
CA ARG A 203 12.55 18.37 2.06
C ARG A 203 13.96 18.27 2.67
N GLY A 204 14.21 17.21 3.43
CA GLY A 204 15.56 16.85 3.87
C GLY A 204 16.44 16.28 2.76
N ALA A 205 17.76 16.24 2.98
CA ALA A 205 18.76 15.72 2.04
C ALA A 205 18.89 14.18 2.01
N ALA A 206 18.02 13.46 2.71
CA ALA A 206 18.08 12.00 2.79
C ALA A 206 17.68 11.35 1.45
N THR A 207 18.39 10.30 1.06
CA THR A 207 17.98 9.40 -0.02
C THR A 207 17.27 8.19 0.59
N ALA A 208 16.11 7.83 0.04
CA ALA A 208 15.32 6.70 0.53
C ALA A 208 16.02 5.37 0.21
N ALA A 209 16.42 4.62 1.23
CA ALA A 209 16.95 3.25 1.08
C ALA A 209 15.84 2.19 1.08
N VAL A 210 14.78 2.42 1.85
CA VAL A 210 13.58 1.57 1.85
C VAL A 210 12.79 1.80 0.55
N PRO A 211 12.48 0.76 -0.24
CA PRO A 211 11.69 0.87 -1.47
C PRO A 211 10.30 1.49 -1.28
N ALA A 212 9.71 2.02 -2.36
CA ALA A 212 8.45 2.74 -2.30
C ALA A 212 7.24 1.84 -2.00
N ASP A 213 7.23 0.63 -2.54
CA ASP A 213 6.21 -0.39 -2.33
C ASP A 213 6.15 -0.92 -0.88
N ALA A 214 7.27 -0.85 -0.16
CA ALA A 214 7.34 -1.20 1.28
C ALA A 214 6.55 -0.22 2.18
N VAL A 215 6.36 1.03 1.73
CA VAL A 215 5.76 2.11 2.55
C VAL A 215 4.41 2.58 2.02
N THR A 216 4.10 2.27 0.75
CA THR A 216 2.85 2.66 0.09
C THR A 216 1.89 1.48 -0.01
N ALA A 217 0.64 1.72 0.41
CA ALA A 217 -0.41 0.73 0.29
C ALA A 217 -0.82 0.48 -1.17
N SER A 218 -1.30 -0.72 -1.47
CA SER A 218 -1.77 -1.09 -2.80
C SER A 218 -3.20 -0.58 -3.07
N GLY A 219 -3.58 -0.52 -4.36
CA GLY A 219 -4.91 -0.03 -4.77
C GLY A 219 -6.06 -0.97 -4.41
N GLY A 220 -5.81 -2.28 -4.35
CA GLY A 220 -6.82 -3.26 -3.92
C GLY A 220 -6.70 -3.66 -2.45
N GLY A 221 -5.61 -3.32 -1.77
CA GLY A 221 -5.33 -3.77 -0.41
C GLY A 221 -5.00 -5.26 -0.27
N LEU A 222 -5.03 -6.03 -1.36
CA LEU A 222 -4.80 -7.48 -1.40
C LEU A 222 -3.66 -7.87 -2.34
N ASP A 223 -2.72 -6.96 -2.59
CA ASP A 223 -1.62 -7.18 -3.54
C ASP A 223 -0.72 -8.34 -3.09
N PRO A 224 -0.63 -9.44 -3.86
CA PRO A 224 0.23 -10.57 -3.52
C PRO A 224 1.71 -10.28 -3.81
N ASN A 225 2.01 -9.16 -4.47
CA ASN A 225 3.32 -8.89 -5.03
C ASN A 225 4.08 -7.79 -4.30
N ILE A 226 5.40 -7.95 -4.26
CA ILE A 226 6.37 -6.90 -3.93
C ILE A 226 7.38 -6.72 -5.06
N SER A 227 8.07 -5.59 -5.08
CA SER A 227 9.19 -5.36 -5.98
C SER A 227 10.39 -6.26 -5.62
N PRO A 228 11.24 -6.63 -6.60
CA PRO A 228 12.48 -7.34 -6.31
C PRO A 228 13.41 -6.57 -5.36
N ALA A 229 13.39 -5.23 -5.41
CA ALA A 229 14.17 -4.40 -4.50
C ALA A 229 13.69 -4.53 -3.04
N TYR A 230 12.37 -4.64 -2.83
CA TYR A 230 11.83 -4.86 -1.48
C TYR A 230 12.02 -6.30 -1.01
N ALA A 231 11.99 -7.29 -1.92
CA ALA A 231 12.38 -8.66 -1.58
C ALA A 231 13.86 -8.71 -1.15
N GLU A 232 14.78 -8.14 -1.94
CA GLU A 232 16.22 -8.13 -1.62
C GLU A 232 16.52 -7.48 -0.28
N LEU A 233 15.83 -6.38 0.06
CA LEU A 233 15.99 -5.71 1.36
C LEU A 233 15.78 -6.66 2.55
N GLN A 234 14.88 -7.64 2.40
CA GLN A 234 14.46 -8.54 3.48
C GLN A 234 15.28 -9.84 3.54
N VAL A 235 16.08 -10.14 2.51
CA VAL A 235 16.82 -11.40 2.37
C VAL A 235 17.67 -11.71 3.61
N ASN A 236 18.48 -10.74 4.06
CA ASN A 236 19.41 -10.96 5.17
C ASN A 236 18.68 -11.25 6.49
N ARG A 237 17.54 -10.58 6.72
CA ARG A 237 16.69 -10.81 7.90
C ARG A 237 16.11 -12.22 7.87
N VAL A 238 15.51 -12.60 6.75
CA VAL A 238 14.86 -13.91 6.58
C VAL A 238 15.91 -15.03 6.68
N ALA A 239 17.04 -14.91 5.99
CA ALA A 239 18.14 -15.88 6.04
C ALA A 239 18.64 -16.09 7.48
N LYS A 240 18.87 -14.99 8.22
CA LYS A 240 19.27 -15.05 9.64
C LYS A 240 18.22 -15.73 10.51
N ALA A 241 16.95 -15.39 10.35
CA ALA A 241 15.85 -15.96 11.15
C ALA A 241 15.63 -17.46 10.89
N ARG A 242 16.02 -17.95 9.70
CA ARG A 242 15.87 -19.35 9.29
C ARG A 242 17.19 -20.14 9.31
N ASN A 243 18.29 -19.53 9.74
CA ASN A 243 19.62 -20.14 9.72
C ASN A 243 20.03 -20.67 8.32
N LEU A 244 19.69 -19.91 7.27
CA LEU A 244 20.02 -20.21 5.87
C LEU A 244 21.15 -19.30 5.38
N ASN A 245 21.87 -19.74 4.35
CA ASN A 245 22.78 -18.87 3.61
C ASN A 245 21.96 -17.81 2.84
N PRO A 246 22.26 -16.50 2.96
CA PRO A 246 21.60 -15.44 2.19
C PRO A 246 21.56 -15.70 0.69
N ASP A 247 22.58 -16.33 0.10
CA ASP A 247 22.61 -16.62 -1.34
C ASP A 247 21.50 -17.60 -1.77
N VAL A 248 21.18 -18.58 -0.92
CA VAL A 248 20.07 -19.52 -1.17
C VAL A 248 18.74 -18.77 -1.18
N VAL A 249 18.56 -17.83 -0.26
CA VAL A 249 17.36 -17.00 -0.19
C VAL A 249 17.26 -16.07 -1.40
N ARG A 250 18.36 -15.47 -1.86
CA ARG A 250 18.37 -14.67 -3.12
C ARG A 250 18.02 -15.49 -4.34
N GLN A 251 18.55 -16.70 -4.44
CA GLN A 251 18.22 -17.60 -5.53
C GLN A 251 16.72 -17.90 -5.54
N LEU A 252 16.13 -18.16 -4.37
CA LEU A 252 14.70 -18.42 -4.27
C LEU A 252 13.86 -17.19 -4.66
N VAL A 253 14.27 -15.99 -4.25
CA VAL A 253 13.64 -14.74 -4.70
C VAL A 253 13.70 -14.62 -6.22
N ALA A 254 14.83 -14.93 -6.84
CA ALA A 254 14.98 -14.89 -8.29
C ALA A 254 14.09 -15.91 -9.01
N GLU A 255 13.98 -17.14 -8.49
CA GLU A 255 13.10 -18.19 -9.02
C GLU A 255 11.61 -17.83 -8.93
N HIS A 256 11.23 -17.02 -7.95
CA HIS A 256 9.85 -16.54 -7.75
C HIS A 256 9.66 -15.09 -8.22
N THR A 257 10.59 -14.56 -9.02
CA THR A 257 10.45 -13.24 -9.66
C THR A 257 9.85 -13.40 -11.05
N ASP A 258 8.62 -12.93 -11.22
CA ASP A 258 8.00 -12.77 -12.52
C ASP A 258 8.61 -11.56 -13.24
N GLY A 259 8.97 -11.76 -14.51
CA GLY A 259 9.35 -10.68 -15.42
C GLY A 259 8.17 -9.81 -15.86
N ARG A 260 8.46 -8.82 -16.70
CA ARG A 260 7.42 -8.00 -17.34
C ARG A 260 6.58 -8.86 -18.29
N THR A 261 5.27 -8.63 -18.30
CA THR A 261 4.37 -9.29 -19.26
C THR A 261 4.79 -8.90 -20.68
N LEU A 262 5.02 -9.91 -21.53
CA LEU A 262 5.56 -9.73 -22.89
C LEU A 262 6.90 -8.98 -22.96
N GLY A 263 7.62 -8.83 -21.85
CA GLY A 263 8.90 -8.12 -21.76
C GLY A 263 8.82 -6.60 -21.59
N PHE A 264 7.63 -5.98 -21.68
CA PHE A 264 7.50 -4.51 -21.58
C PHE A 264 6.30 -4.00 -20.77
N ILE A 265 5.31 -4.84 -20.49
CA ILE A 265 4.10 -4.42 -19.75
C ILE A 265 4.28 -4.69 -18.26
N GLY A 266 4.00 -3.68 -17.44
CA GLY A 266 4.11 -3.77 -15.98
C GLY A 266 5.55 -3.78 -15.49
N GLU A 267 5.76 -4.22 -14.25
CA GLU A 267 7.04 -4.22 -13.57
C GLU A 267 7.39 -5.64 -13.10
N PRO A 268 8.68 -5.98 -12.96
CA PRO A 268 9.09 -7.22 -12.31
C PRO A 268 8.54 -7.30 -10.88
N ARG A 269 8.12 -8.49 -10.47
CA ARG A 269 7.37 -8.67 -9.21
C ARG A 269 7.66 -10.03 -8.57
N VAL A 270 7.55 -10.09 -7.26
CA VAL A 270 7.79 -11.31 -6.46
C VAL A 270 6.51 -11.65 -5.71
N ASN A 271 5.98 -12.86 -5.91
CA ASN A 271 4.80 -13.34 -5.19
C ASN A 271 5.19 -13.75 -3.76
N VAL A 272 4.67 -13.04 -2.76
CA VAL A 272 5.07 -13.22 -1.37
C VAL A 272 4.56 -14.54 -0.78
N LEU A 273 3.35 -14.96 -1.15
CA LEU A 273 2.77 -16.21 -0.64
C LEU A 273 3.56 -17.41 -1.16
N GLU A 274 3.76 -17.48 -2.47
CA GLU A 274 4.49 -18.59 -3.10
C GLU A 274 5.95 -18.64 -2.62
N LEU A 275 6.61 -17.48 -2.52
CA LEU A 275 7.97 -17.39 -1.98
C LEU A 275 8.04 -17.91 -0.53
N ASN A 276 7.10 -17.51 0.34
CA ASN A 276 7.06 -17.94 1.74
C ASN A 276 6.77 -19.45 1.88
N ILE A 277 5.94 -20.02 1.01
CA ILE A 277 5.71 -21.47 0.96
C ILE A 277 6.98 -22.20 0.52
N ALA A 278 7.67 -21.69 -0.51
CA ALA A 278 8.93 -22.27 -0.97
C ALA A 278 10.03 -22.21 0.10
N LEU A 279 10.08 -21.14 0.90
CA LEU A 279 10.93 -21.05 2.09
C LEU A 279 10.61 -22.11 3.14
N ASP A 280 9.33 -22.40 3.37
CA ASP A 280 8.90 -23.42 4.32
C ASP A 280 9.34 -24.82 3.89
N HIS A 281 9.41 -25.10 2.57
CA HIS A 281 9.92 -26.37 2.05
C HIS A 281 11.45 -26.53 2.14
N LEU A 282 12.22 -25.43 2.23
CA LEU A 282 13.68 -25.48 2.39
C LEU A 282 14.13 -25.65 3.84
N GLY A 283 13.31 -25.23 4.80
CA GLY A 283 13.62 -25.23 6.23
C GLY A 283 12.86 -26.26 7.05
N GLY A 284 12.15 -27.19 6.40
CA GLY A 284 11.46 -28.33 6.99
C GLY A 284 12.35 -29.57 7.11
#